data_AF-A0A966WT75-F1
#
_entry.id   AF-A0A966WT75-F1
#
_cell.length_a   1.000
_cell.length_b   1.000
_cell.length_c   1.000
_cell.angle_alpha   90.00
_cell.angle_beta   90.00
_cell.angle_gamma   90.00
#
_symmetry.space_group_name_H-M   'P 1'
#
loop_
_entity.id
_entity.type
_entity.pdbx_description
1 polymer ?
#
loop_
_entity_poly.entity_id
_entity_poly.type
_entity_poly.pdbx_seq_one_letter_code
_entity_poly.pdbx_strand_id
1 'polypeptide(L)'
;MPSEPDDALRAQIAEELPESAEITDAGLRRGVIEAWALALARSSYASIRDIPPSGNPGSMTLKQGDQTHHIRGVTRLAMRMGHEMQACHPEMVVKHDIVIAGGLCHDVGKPWEFDPENRRR
;
A
#
# COMPACT_ATOMS: atom_id res chain seq x y z
N MET A 1 -22.70 7.22 -4.59
CA MET A 1 -22.33 7.62 -3.21
C MET A 1 -21.14 6.75 -2.84
N PRO A 2 -20.02 7.30 -2.36
CA PRO A 2 -18.92 6.48 -1.87
C PRO A 2 -19.44 5.56 -0.77
N SER A 3 -19.18 4.27 -0.87
CA SER A 3 -19.58 3.27 0.13
C SER A 3 -18.62 3.30 1.30
N GLU A 4 -19.10 2.94 2.49
CA GLU A 4 -18.18 2.63 3.59
C GLU A 4 -17.45 1.31 3.28
N PRO A 5 -16.19 1.15 3.69
CA PRO A 5 -15.50 -0.12 3.53
C PRO A 5 -16.19 -1.21 4.36
N ASP A 6 -16.42 -2.37 3.74
CA ASP A 6 -16.95 -3.55 4.42
C ASP A 6 -15.83 -4.53 4.79
N ASP A 7 -16.20 -5.58 5.53
CA ASP A 7 -15.24 -6.57 6.02
C ASP A 7 -14.65 -7.43 4.90
N ALA A 8 -15.38 -7.61 3.79
CA ALA A 8 -14.90 -8.32 2.62
C ALA A 8 -13.75 -7.55 1.95
N LEU A 9 -13.91 -6.23 1.78
CA LEU A 9 -12.87 -5.36 1.25
C LEU A 9 -11.64 -5.35 2.16
N ARG A 10 -11.82 -5.24 3.48
CA ARG A 10 -10.71 -5.31 4.45
C ARG A 10 -9.93 -6.62 4.35
N ALA A 11 -10.63 -7.75 4.23
CA ALA A 11 -10.01 -9.06 4.05
C ALA A 11 -9.22 -9.13 2.74
N GLN A 12 -9.80 -8.63 1.64
CA GLN A 12 -9.11 -8.55 0.35
C GLN A 12 -7.83 -7.70 0.43
N ILE A 13 -7.87 -6.54 1.08
CA ILE A 13 -6.67 -5.70 1.27
C ILE A 13 -5.59 -6.46 2.06
N ALA A 14 -5.96 -7.19 3.10
CA ALA A 14 -5.00 -7.98 3.87
C ALA A 14 -4.36 -9.11 3.03
N GLU A 15 -5.11 -9.72 2.12
CA GLU A 15 -4.59 -10.72 1.18
C GLU A 15 -3.70 -10.10 0.09
N GLU A 16 -4.06 -8.91 -0.40
CA GLU A 16 -3.29 -8.17 -1.41
C GLU A 16 -1.99 -7.58 -0.84
N LEU A 17 -1.97 -7.24 0.45
CA LEU A 17 -0.83 -6.65 1.18
C LEU A 17 -0.44 -7.50 2.41
N PRO A 18 0.01 -8.74 2.23
CA PRO A 18 0.23 -9.68 3.34
C PRO A 18 1.36 -9.25 4.28
N GLU A 19 2.28 -8.38 3.83
CA GLU A 19 3.32 -7.79 4.67
C GLU A 19 2.74 -6.97 5.83
N SER A 20 1.46 -6.55 5.78
CA SER A 20 0.78 -5.93 6.92
C SER A 20 0.72 -6.84 8.16
N ALA A 21 0.76 -8.16 7.99
CA ALA A 21 0.79 -9.11 9.10
C ALA A 21 2.08 -9.05 9.93
N GLU A 22 3.16 -8.52 9.35
CA GLU A 22 4.45 -8.31 10.02
C GLU A 22 4.43 -7.10 10.97
N ILE A 23 3.41 -6.24 10.88
CA ILE A 23 3.22 -5.11 11.80
C ILE A 23 2.69 -5.64 13.14
N THR A 24 3.47 -5.43 14.19
CA THR A 24 3.15 -5.90 15.55
C THR A 24 2.12 -5.02 16.26
N ASP A 25 2.16 -3.70 16.05
CA ASP A 25 1.15 -2.78 16.54
C ASP A 25 -0.18 -3.00 15.81
N ALA A 26 -1.15 -3.59 16.53
CA ALA A 26 -2.44 -3.92 15.97
C ALA A 26 -3.25 -2.69 15.50
N GLY A 27 -3.02 -1.52 16.11
CA GLY A 27 -3.65 -0.26 15.71
C GLY A 27 -3.12 0.23 14.37
N LEU A 28 -1.80 0.25 14.21
CA LEU A 28 -1.14 0.61 12.96
C LEU A 28 -1.46 -0.38 11.84
N ARG A 29 -1.43 -1.69 12.13
CA ARG A 29 -1.82 -2.73 11.18
C ARG A 29 -3.23 -2.51 10.66
N ARG A 30 -4.20 -2.29 11.55
CA ARG A 30 -5.57 -1.95 11.14
C ARG A 30 -5.61 -0.65 10.33
N GLY A 31 -4.87 0.37 10.75
CA GLY A 31 -4.80 1.65 10.05
C GLY A 31 -4.34 1.53 8.60
N VAL A 32 -3.35 0.68 8.30
CA VAL A 32 -2.92 0.39 6.92
C VAL A 32 -4.06 -0.22 6.09
N ILE A 33 -4.77 -1.20 6.64
CA ILE A 33 -5.89 -1.86 5.97
C ILE A 33 -7.04 -0.87 5.73
N GLU A 34 -7.43 -0.11 6.77
CA GLU A 34 -8.50 0.89 6.66
C GLU A 34 -8.17 1.98 5.65
N ALA A 35 -6.93 2.44 5.58
CA ALA A 35 -6.53 3.49 4.65
C ALA A 35 -6.73 3.06 3.19
N TRP A 36 -6.31 1.85 2.83
CA TRP A 36 -6.51 1.29 1.50
C TRP A 36 -7.98 0.98 1.22
N ALA A 37 -8.69 0.41 2.18
CA ALA A 37 -10.11 0.09 2.02
C ALA A 37 -10.94 1.37 1.80
N LEU A 38 -10.65 2.44 2.54
CA LEU A 38 -11.27 3.75 2.35
C LEU A 38 -10.91 4.37 0.99
N ALA A 39 -9.66 4.25 0.56
CA ALA A 39 -9.21 4.80 -0.72
C ALA A 39 -9.90 4.09 -1.89
N LEU A 40 -9.99 2.75 -1.87
CA LEU A 40 -10.69 1.98 -2.91
C LEU A 40 -12.19 2.25 -2.90
N ALA A 41 -12.85 2.25 -1.73
CA ALA A 41 -14.29 2.50 -1.62
C ALA A 41 -14.73 3.90 -2.09
N ARG A 42 -13.76 4.81 -2.26
CA ARG A 42 -13.93 6.18 -2.79
C ARG A 42 -13.43 6.36 -4.22
N SER A 43 -13.00 5.28 -4.86
CA SER A 43 -12.54 5.26 -6.25
C SER A 43 -13.44 4.39 -7.11
N SER A 44 -13.24 4.43 -8.43
CA SER A 44 -13.86 3.48 -9.36
C SER A 44 -13.18 2.10 -9.41
N TYR A 45 -12.09 1.88 -8.66
CA TYR A 45 -11.35 0.61 -8.66
C TYR A 45 -11.92 -0.38 -7.65
N ALA A 46 -11.96 -1.67 -8.00
CA ALA A 46 -12.43 -2.74 -7.11
C ALA A 46 -11.29 -3.41 -6.31
N SER A 47 -10.06 -3.31 -6.82
CA SER A 47 -8.86 -3.90 -6.23
C SER A 47 -7.67 -2.97 -6.37
N ILE A 48 -6.67 -3.08 -5.48
CA ILE A 48 -5.37 -2.44 -5.68
C ILE A 48 -4.77 -2.90 -7.02
N ARG A 49 -5.02 -4.15 -7.43
CA ARG A 49 -4.51 -4.74 -8.68
C ARG A 49 -5.04 -4.05 -9.94
N ASP A 50 -6.19 -3.39 -9.86
CA ASP A 50 -6.79 -2.68 -10.99
C ASP A 50 -6.14 -1.31 -11.24
N ILE A 51 -5.39 -0.80 -10.25
CA ILE A 51 -4.68 0.47 -10.35
C ILE A 51 -3.47 0.27 -11.27
N PRO A 52 -3.31 1.10 -12.32
CA PRO A 52 -2.15 1.00 -13.18
C PRO A 52 -0.83 1.16 -12.40
N PRO A 53 0.11 0.19 -12.51
CA PRO A 53 1.38 0.25 -11.79
C PRO A 53 2.36 1.21 -12.47
N SER A 54 2.09 2.51 -12.35
CA SER A 54 2.94 3.57 -12.90
C SER A 54 3.22 4.67 -11.89
N GLY A 55 4.33 5.41 -12.08
CA GLY A 55 4.68 6.56 -11.23
C GLY A 55 3.78 7.78 -11.49
N ASN A 56 3.34 7.96 -12.74
CA ASN A 56 2.32 8.92 -13.13
C ASN A 56 1.29 8.21 -14.03
N PRO A 57 0.04 8.69 -14.12
CA PRO A 57 -0.95 8.08 -15.01
C PRO A 57 -0.45 8.04 -16.47
N GLY A 58 -0.31 6.82 -17.01
CA GLY A 58 0.10 6.59 -18.41
C GLY A 58 1.61 6.67 -18.69
N SER A 59 2.47 6.76 -17.68
CA SER A 59 3.93 6.87 -17.87
C SER A 59 4.68 5.79 -17.11
N MET A 60 5.63 5.10 -17.76
CA MET A 60 6.50 4.10 -17.11
C MET A 60 5.72 2.97 -16.41
N THR A 61 4.58 2.56 -16.97
CA THR A 61 3.79 1.44 -16.44
C THR A 61 4.58 0.14 -16.48
N LEU A 62 4.52 -0.64 -15.39
CA LEU A 62 5.11 -1.98 -15.37
C LEU A 62 4.57 -2.82 -16.52
N LYS A 63 5.47 -3.54 -17.20
CA LYS A 63 5.12 -4.46 -18.29
C LYS A 63 4.56 -5.79 -17.78
N GLN A 64 4.85 -6.15 -16.54
CA GLN A 64 4.45 -7.40 -15.89
C GLN A 64 4.16 -7.15 -14.41
N GLY A 65 3.19 -7.89 -13.86
CA GLY A 65 2.68 -7.69 -12.51
C GLY A 65 1.64 -6.57 -12.44
N ASP A 66 1.20 -6.29 -11.23
CA ASP A 66 0.19 -5.28 -10.91
C ASP A 66 0.69 -4.31 -9.81
N GLN A 67 -0.15 -3.36 -9.40
CA GLN A 67 0.23 -2.39 -8.37
C GLN A 67 0.52 -3.04 -7.01
N THR A 68 -0.04 -4.21 -6.69
CA THR A 68 0.34 -4.93 -5.46
C THR A 68 1.77 -5.45 -5.55
N HIS A 69 2.21 -5.93 -6.72
CA HIS A 69 3.60 -6.35 -6.92
C HIS A 69 4.57 -5.19 -6.69
N HIS A 70 4.22 -4.00 -7.18
CA HIS A 70 5.00 -2.78 -6.95
C HIS A 70 5.09 -2.43 -5.47
N ILE A 71 3.95 -2.25 -4.79
CA ILE A 71 3.89 -1.84 -3.39
C ILE A 71 4.63 -2.83 -2.49
N ARG A 72 4.38 -4.13 -2.68
CA ARG A 72 5.02 -5.19 -1.91
C ARG A 72 6.52 -5.25 -2.19
N GLY A 73 6.94 -5.06 -3.43
CA GLY A 73 8.35 -4.97 -3.80
C GLY A 73 9.07 -3.84 -3.06
N VAL A 74 8.51 -2.63 -3.11
CA VAL A 74 9.05 -1.45 -2.40
C VAL A 74 9.08 -1.68 -0.89
N THR A 75 7.99 -2.17 -0.31
CA THR A 75 7.91 -2.49 1.13
C THR A 75 8.98 -3.49 1.54
N ARG A 76 9.14 -4.57 0.78
CA ARG A 76 10.13 -5.61 1.08
C ARG A 76 11.55 -5.09 1.00
N LEU A 77 11.87 -4.26 0.02
CA LEU A 77 13.18 -3.60 -0.08
C LEU A 77 13.41 -2.68 1.12
N ALA A 78 12.42 -1.86 1.49
CA ALA A 78 12.51 -0.96 2.63
C ALA A 78 12.75 -1.71 3.95
N MET A 79 12.05 -2.83 4.19
CA MET A 79 12.29 -3.70 5.35
C MET A 79 13.76 -4.17 5.41
N ARG A 80 14.30 -4.62 4.27
CA ARG A 80 15.66 -5.19 4.18
C ARG A 80 16.68 -4.10 4.43
N MET A 81 16.50 -2.92 3.83
CA MET A 81 17.33 -1.75 4.11
C MET A 81 17.28 -1.37 5.59
N GLY A 82 16.10 -1.37 6.22
CA GLY A 82 15.96 -1.11 7.65
C GLY A 82 16.76 -2.08 8.53
N HIS A 83 16.71 -3.38 8.21
CA HIS A 83 17.53 -4.38 8.90
C HIS A 83 19.04 -4.16 8.70
N GLU A 84 19.47 -3.93 7.46
CA GLU A 84 20.89 -3.69 7.15
C GLU A 84 21.41 -2.44 7.85
N MET A 85 20.66 -1.33 7.85
CA MET A 85 21.08 -0.12 8.53
C MET A 85 21.23 -0.34 10.04
N GLN A 86 20.31 -1.08 10.68
CA GLN A 86 20.41 -1.40 12.09
C GLN A 86 21.58 -2.36 12.40
N ALA A 87 21.91 -3.27 11.48
CA ALA A 87 23.07 -4.15 11.61
C ALA A 87 24.40 -3.37 11.52
N CYS A 88 24.48 -2.38 10.63
CA CYS A 88 25.65 -1.50 10.49
C CYS A 88 25.77 -0.48 11.64
N HIS A 89 24.65 -0.05 12.22
CA HIS A 89 24.57 0.99 13.25
C HIS A 89 23.68 0.53 14.42
N PRO A 90 24.21 -0.30 15.36
CA PRO A 90 23.42 -0.88 16.43
C PRO A 90 22.73 0.14 17.36
N GLU A 91 23.27 1.35 17.46
CA GLU A 91 22.71 2.47 18.22
C GLU A 91 21.48 3.10 17.54
N MET A 92 21.27 2.85 16.24
CA MET A 92 20.15 3.40 15.51
C MET A 92 18.87 2.59 15.79
N VAL A 93 17.85 3.29 16.26
CA VAL A 93 16.52 2.71 16.50
C VAL A 93 15.69 2.76 15.22
N VAL A 94 15.56 1.62 14.55
CA VAL A 94 14.66 1.45 13.40
C VAL A 94 13.30 0.97 13.88
N LYS A 95 12.25 1.76 13.62
CA LYS A 95 10.86 1.37 13.91
C LYS A 95 10.30 0.54 12.74
N HIS A 96 10.54 -0.77 12.76
CA HIS A 96 10.17 -1.69 11.68
C HIS A 96 8.69 -1.63 11.30
N ASP A 97 7.78 -1.58 12.27
CA ASP A 97 6.33 -1.41 12.04
C ASP A 97 6.02 -0.14 11.21
N ILE A 98 6.73 0.96 11.45
CA ILE A 98 6.57 2.22 10.72
C ILE A 98 7.16 2.10 9.31
N VAL A 99 8.28 1.38 9.13
CA VAL A 99 8.86 1.12 7.81
C VAL A 99 7.89 0.31 6.95
N ILE A 100 7.28 -0.73 7.52
CA ILE A 100 6.31 -1.58 6.81
C ILE A 100 5.05 -0.77 6.48
N ALA A 101 4.48 -0.05 7.46
CA ALA A 101 3.30 0.77 7.23
C ALA A 101 3.55 1.86 6.17
N GLY A 102 4.70 2.54 6.24
CA GLY A 102 5.11 3.53 5.25
C GLY A 102 5.27 2.93 3.86
N GLY A 103 5.94 1.77 3.76
CA GLY A 103 6.09 1.03 2.50
C GLY A 103 4.75 0.62 1.90
N LEU A 104 3.82 0.12 2.71
CA LEU A 104 2.50 -0.30 2.24
C LEU A 104 1.60 0.88 1.85
N CYS A 105 1.76 2.05 2.48
CA CYS A 105 0.90 3.21 2.25
C CYS A 105 1.50 4.30 1.37
N HIS A 106 2.75 4.18 0.89
CA HIS A 106 3.40 5.26 0.12
C HIS A 106 2.61 5.69 -1.14
N ASP A 107 1.82 4.78 -1.70
CA ASP A 107 1.01 4.96 -2.91
C ASP A 107 -0.51 4.98 -2.63
N VAL A 108 -0.94 5.14 -1.37
CA VAL A 108 -2.37 5.07 -0.99
C VAL A 108 -3.22 6.19 -1.60
N GLY A 109 -2.60 7.23 -2.16
CA GLY A 109 -3.28 8.28 -2.93
C GLY A 109 -3.67 7.87 -4.34
N LYS A 110 -3.07 6.83 -4.92
CA LYS A 110 -3.31 6.41 -6.30
C LYS A 110 -4.76 6.06 -6.64
N PRO A 111 -5.54 5.40 -5.76
CA PRO A 111 -6.96 5.19 -6.01
C PRO A 111 -7.71 6.49 -6.35
N TRP A 112 -7.29 7.64 -5.83
CA TRP A 112 -7.87 8.93 -6.19
C TRP A 112 -7.20 9.55 -7.42
N GLU A 113 -5.87 9.59 -7.44
CA GLU A 113 -5.08 10.27 -8.49
C GLU A 113 -5.22 9.61 -9.87
N PHE A 114 -5.41 8.29 -9.92
CA PHE A 114 -5.42 7.50 -11.15
C PHE A 114 -6.85 7.20 -11.63
N ASP A 115 -7.84 7.35 -10.75
CA ASP A 115 -9.25 7.08 -11.06
C ASP A 115 -9.70 7.88 -12.30
N PRO A 116 -10.10 7.19 -13.38
CA PRO A 116 -10.56 7.82 -14.61
C PRO A 116 -11.77 8.75 -14.42
N GLU A 117 -12.64 8.49 -13.44
CA GLU A 117 -13.76 9.35 -13.11
C GLU A 117 -13.30 10.62 -12.40
N ASN A 118 -12.36 10.48 -11.46
CA ASN A 118 -11.82 11.63 -10.75
C ASN A 118 -11.04 12.57 -11.69
N ARG A 119 -10.26 12.00 -12.61
CA ARG A 119 -9.48 12.76 -13.60
C ARG A 119 -10.32 13.51 -14.64
N ARG A 120 -11.63 13.24 -14.72
CA ARG A 120 -12.58 13.94 -15.60
C ARG A 120 -13.22 15.18 -14.94
N ARG A 121 -13.02 15.39 -13.64
CA ARG A 121 -13.59 16.52 -12.86
C ARG A 121 -12.68 17.74 -12.95
#